data_AF-B7BHF1-F1
#
_entry.id   AF-B7BHF1-F1
#
_cell.length_a   1.000
_cell.length_b   1.000
_cell.length_c   1.000
_cell.angle_alpha   90.00
_cell.angle_beta   90.00
_cell.angle_gamma   90.00
#
_symmetry.space_group_name_H-M   'P 1'
#
loop_
_entity.id
_entity.type
_entity.pdbx_description
1 polymer ?
#
loop_
_entity_poly.entity_id
_entity_poly.type
_entity_poly.pdbx_seq_one_letter_code
_entity_poly.pdbx_strand_id
1 'polypeptide(L)'
;MEIFIIIGLILLNGLLSMSEIALVSARKARLEVEAKRGTKSAKTALKLANEPDRFLSTIQIGITLIGILTGLYSGEAFAYDLAEHVRRIPFLEPYALVVSKTTIVVIV
;
A
#
# COMPACT_ATOMS: atom_id res chain seq x y z
N MET A 1 -5.94 17.79 6.00
CA MET A 1 -6.71 16.52 6.01
C MET A 1 -5.96 15.41 5.29
N GLU A 2 -5.25 15.69 4.19
CA GLU A 2 -4.43 14.73 3.44
C GLU A 2 -3.43 13.94 4.29
N ILE A 3 -2.76 14.59 5.26
CA ILE A 3 -1.83 13.91 6.18
C ILE A 3 -2.48 12.75 6.94
N PHE A 4 -3.74 12.89 7.39
CA PHE A 4 -4.43 11.79 8.08
C PHE A 4 -4.75 10.63 7.13
N ILE A 5 -5.05 10.94 5.87
CA ILE A 5 -5.28 9.93 4.82
C ILE A 5 -3.97 9.18 4.54
N ILE A 6 -2.86 9.90 4.36
CA ILE A 6 -1.53 9.31 4.12
C ILE A 6 -1.10 8.43 5.29
N ILE A 7 -1.24 8.90 6.53
CA ILE A 7 -0.94 8.10 7.73
C ILE A 7 -1.82 6.85 7.76
N GLY A 8 -3.12 6.97 7.48
CA GLY A 8 -4.03 5.83 7.40
C GLY A 8 -3.61 4.80 6.33
N LEU A 9 -3.22 5.27 5.14
CA LEU A 9 -2.73 4.43 4.04
C LEU A 9 -1.43 3.72 4.40
N ILE A 10 -0.47 4.41 5.05
CA ILE A 10 0.78 3.81 5.54
C ILE A 10 0.49 2.69 6.54
N LEU A 11 -0.40 2.94 7.51
CA LEU A 11 -0.79 1.93 8.50
C LEU A 11 -1.47 0.73 7.83
N LEU A 12 -2.34 0.97 6.86
CA LEU A 12 -3.01 -0.10 6.10
C LEU A 12 -2.00 -0.94 5.32
N ASN A 13 -1.04 -0.29 4.65
CA ASN A 13 0.03 -0.96 3.92
C ASN A 13 0.88 -1.84 4.85
N GLY A 14 1.29 -1.28 6.00
CA GLY A 14 2.03 -2.00 7.02
C GLY A 14 1.27 -3.21 7.57
N LEU A 15 -0.04 -3.09 7.78
CA LEU A 15 -0.88 -4.19 8.24
C LEU A 15 -0.99 -5.31 7.20
N LEU A 16 -1.13 -4.96 5.92
CA LEU A 16 -1.16 -5.94 4.83
C LEU A 16 0.19 -6.65 4.68
N SER A 17 1.30 -5.89 4.67
CA SER A 17 2.65 -6.45 4.59
C SER A 17 2.98 -7.37 5.78
N MET A 18 2.58 -6.97 6.99
CA MET A 18 2.74 -7.79 8.18
C MET A 18 1.93 -9.09 8.07
N SER A 19 0.72 -9.04 7.51
CA SER A 19 -0.11 -10.23 7.30
C SER A 19 0.49 -11.21 6.30
N GLU A 20 1.08 -10.70 5.21
CA GLU A 20 1.84 -11.49 4.25
C GLU A 20 3.05 -12.17 4.90
N ILE A 21 3.92 -11.41 5.57
CA ILE A 21 5.11 -11.98 6.23
C ILE A 21 4.71 -12.95 7.35
N ALA A 22 3.66 -12.66 8.10
CA ALA A 22 3.14 -13.55 9.13
C ALA A 22 2.69 -14.89 8.52
N LEU A 23 2.03 -14.87 7.37
CA LEU A 23 1.61 -16.10 6.69
C LEU A 23 2.81 -16.90 6.14
N VAL A 24 3.75 -16.21 5.48
CA VAL A 24 4.94 -16.85 4.88
C VAL A 24 5.88 -17.42 5.94
N SER A 25 6.00 -16.75 7.10
CA SER A 25 6.85 -17.20 8.22
C SER A 25 6.17 -18.23 9.14
N ALA A 26 4.84 -18.39 9.05
CA ALA A 26 4.11 -19.34 9.88
C ALA A 26 4.46 -20.79 9.48
N ARG A 27 4.81 -21.59 10.48
CA ARG A 27 5.07 -23.02 10.27
C ARG A 27 3.75 -23.77 10.16
N LYS A 28 3.43 -24.30 8.97
CA LYS A 28 2.20 -25.09 8.72
C LYS A 28 1.99 -26.20 9.77
N ALA A 29 3.04 -26.95 10.12
CA ALA A 29 2.97 -28.00 11.13
C ALA A 29 2.48 -27.52 12.51
N ARG A 30 2.83 -26.29 12.93
CA ARG A 30 2.33 -25.72 14.19
C ARG A 30 0.86 -25.31 14.06
N LEU A 31 0.47 -24.73 12.91
CA LEU A 31 -0.91 -24.38 12.62
C LEU A 31 -1.82 -25.61 12.58
N GLU A 32 -1.35 -26.74 12.03
CA GLU A 32 -2.09 -28.01 12.03
C GLU A 32 -2.37 -28.53 13.43
N VAL A 33 -1.38 -28.50 14.32
CA VAL A 33 -1.55 -28.92 15.72
C VAL A 33 -2.58 -28.03 16.43
N GLU A 34 -2.46 -26.72 16.28
CA GLU A 34 -3.40 -25.76 16.91
C GLU A 34 -4.81 -25.82 16.30
N ALA A 35 -4.92 -26.09 15.00
CA ALA A 35 -6.20 -26.30 14.33
C ALA A 35 -6.90 -27.58 14.83
N LYS A 36 -6.13 -28.66 15.08
CA LYS A 36 -6.63 -29.91 15.68
C LYS A 36 -7.08 -29.71 17.13
N ARG A 37 -6.47 -28.78 17.87
CA ARG A 37 -6.88 -28.38 19.24
C ARG A 37 -8.18 -27.56 19.29
N GLY A 38 -8.77 -27.23 18.14
CA GLY A 38 -10.05 -26.52 18.06
C GLY A 38 -9.94 -25.01 17.89
N THR A 39 -8.74 -24.45 17.80
CA THR A 39 -8.52 -23.01 17.63
C THR A 39 -9.03 -22.55 16.25
N LYS A 40 -10.10 -21.75 16.24
CA LYS A 40 -10.73 -21.26 14.99
C LYS A 40 -9.77 -20.44 14.13
N SER A 41 -8.97 -19.56 14.74
CA SER A 41 -7.98 -18.74 14.03
C SER A 41 -6.88 -19.61 13.40
N ALA A 42 -6.43 -20.66 14.08
CA ALA A 42 -5.46 -21.61 13.54
C ALA A 42 -6.01 -22.39 12.34
N LYS A 43 -7.30 -22.78 12.36
CA LYS A 43 -7.97 -23.39 11.20
C LYS A 43 -7.99 -22.45 10.00
N THR A 44 -8.33 -21.18 10.21
CA THR A 44 -8.35 -20.18 9.13
C THR A 44 -6.94 -19.92 8.59
N ALA A 45 -5.96 -19.70 9.47
CA ALA A 45 -4.57 -19.50 9.09
C ALA A 45 -3.98 -20.71 8.35
N LEU A 46 -4.33 -21.94 8.78
CA LEU A 46 -3.93 -23.16 8.08
C LEU A 46 -4.55 -23.25 6.68
N LYS A 47 -5.82 -22.89 6.52
CA LYS A 47 -6.47 -22.84 5.20
C LYS A 47 -5.77 -21.84 4.27
N LEU A 48 -5.46 -20.65 4.77
CA LEU A 48 -4.72 -19.64 4.02
C LEU A 48 -3.29 -20.10 3.69
N ALA A 49 -2.63 -20.78 4.62
CA ALA A 49 -1.27 -21.32 4.40
C ALA A 49 -1.27 -22.51 3.42
N ASN A 50 -2.40 -23.21 3.25
CA ASN A 50 -2.54 -24.28 2.25
C ASN A 50 -2.74 -23.74 0.83
N GLU A 51 -3.35 -22.56 0.69
CA GLU A 51 -3.51 -21.84 -0.58
C GLU A 51 -2.86 -20.45 -0.52
N PRO A 52 -1.53 -20.37 -0.30
CA PRO A 52 -0.86 -19.09 -0.07
C PRO A 52 -0.94 -18.19 -1.30
N ASP A 53 -0.90 -18.75 -2.51
CA ASP A 53 -0.91 -17.98 -3.75
C ASP A 53 -2.12 -17.06 -3.86
N ARG A 54 -3.32 -17.54 -3.49
CA ARG A 54 -4.56 -16.76 -3.55
C ARG A 54 -4.58 -15.64 -2.51
N PHE A 55 -4.09 -15.91 -1.30
CA PHE A 55 -4.00 -14.90 -0.25
C PHE A 55 -2.96 -13.84 -0.59
N LEU A 56 -1.74 -14.26 -0.96
CA LEU A 56 -0.63 -13.39 -1.34
C LEU A 56 -1.00 -12.50 -2.53
N SER A 57 -1.61 -13.06 -3.58
CA SER A 57 -2.08 -12.28 -4.73
C SER A 57 -3.09 -11.20 -4.32
N THR A 58 -3.98 -11.50 -3.38
CA THR A 58 -4.98 -10.53 -2.89
C THR A 58 -4.32 -9.41 -2.07
N ILE A 59 -3.41 -9.77 -1.16
CA ILE A 59 -2.64 -8.81 -0.35
C ILE A 59 -1.82 -7.89 -1.27
N GLN A 60 -1.16 -8.46 -2.27
CA GLN A 60 -0.28 -7.73 -3.17
C GLN A 60 -1.06 -6.71 -4.03
N ILE A 61 -2.24 -7.08 -4.55
CA ILE A 61 -3.14 -6.12 -5.21
C ILE A 61 -3.53 -4.99 -4.25
N GLY A 62 -3.81 -5.33 -2.98
CA GLY A 62 -4.10 -4.34 -1.93
C GLY A 62 -2.93 -3.38 -1.68
N ILE A 63 -1.71 -3.90 -1.58
CA ILE A 63 -0.47 -3.13 -1.41
C ILE A 63 -0.27 -2.18 -2.60
N THR A 64 -0.44 -2.67 -3.83
CA THR A 64 -0.34 -1.85 -5.05
C THR A 64 -1.39 -0.74 -5.05
N LEU A 65 -2.64 -1.04 -4.73
CA LEU A 65 -3.71 -0.04 -4.68
C LEU A 65 -3.41 1.05 -3.65
N ILE A 66 -2.93 0.66 -2.46
CA ILE A 66 -2.52 1.62 -1.42
C ILE A 66 -1.32 2.44 -1.88
N GLY A 67 -0.37 1.84 -2.60
CA GLY A 67 0.77 2.55 -3.19
C GLY A 67 0.31 3.65 -4.14
N ILE A 68 -0.61 3.33 -5.06
CA ILE A 68 -1.20 4.29 -6.01
C ILE A 68 -1.94 5.40 -5.26
N LEU A 69 -2.79 5.06 -4.29
CA LEU A 69 -3.53 6.05 -3.50
C LEU A 69 -2.57 6.95 -2.71
N THR A 70 -1.56 6.37 -2.07
CA THR A 70 -0.55 7.12 -1.31
C THR A 70 0.19 8.06 -2.24
N GLY A 71 0.62 7.57 -3.40
CA GLY A 71 1.27 8.35 -4.46
C GLY A 71 0.41 9.52 -4.95
N LEU A 72 -0.89 9.30 -5.15
CA LEU A 72 -1.84 10.34 -5.55
C LEU A 72 -1.95 11.44 -4.49
N TYR A 73 -2.15 11.07 -3.22
CA TYR A 73 -2.30 12.03 -2.11
C TYR A 73 -0.98 12.71 -1.73
N SER A 74 0.15 11.99 -1.73
CA SER A 74 1.47 12.59 -1.51
C SER A 74 1.90 13.45 -2.70
N GLY A 75 1.49 13.06 -3.90
CA GLY A 75 1.83 13.74 -5.13
C GLY A 75 1.24 15.13 -5.23
N GLU A 76 0.12 15.41 -4.56
CA GLU A 76 -0.38 16.79 -4.45
C GLU A 76 0.58 17.68 -3.64
N ALA A 77 1.09 17.20 -2.51
CA ALA A 77 2.08 17.93 -1.71
C ALA A 77 3.39 18.14 -2.49
N PHE A 78 3.91 17.08 -3.13
CA PHE A 78 5.09 17.19 -3.99
C PHE A 78 4.86 18.06 -5.23
N ALA A 79 3.64 18.11 -5.76
CA ALA A 79 3.29 18.95 -6.89
C ALA A 79 3.37 20.45 -6.53
N TYR A 80 3.10 20.82 -5.27
CA TYR A 80 3.29 22.19 -4.81
C TYR A 80 4.76 22.58 -4.77
N ASP A 81 5.63 21.74 -4.20
CA ASP A 81 7.09 21.98 -4.16
C ASP A 81 7.69 22.04 -5.59
N LEU A 82 7.26 21.14 -6.46
CA LEU A 82 7.69 21.11 -7.86
C LEU A 82 7.13 22.31 -8.64
N ALA A 83 5.88 22.71 -8.40
CA ALA A 83 5.29 23.90 -9.01
C ALA A 83 6.05 25.18 -8.63
N GLU A 84 6.60 25.27 -7.41
CA GLU A 84 7.43 26.41 -7.01
C GLU A 84 8.73 26.52 -7.81
N HIS A 85 9.31 25.38 -8.19
CA HIS A 85 10.47 25.33 -9.10
C HIS A 85 10.07 25.63 -10.54
N VAL A 86 8.93 25.11 -11.01
CA VAL A 86 8.42 25.35 -12.38
C VAL A 86 8.00 26.80 -12.58
N ARG A 87 7.49 27.48 -11.55
CA ARG A 87 7.18 28.92 -11.55
C ARG A 87 8.38 29.82 -11.82
N ARG A 88 9.61 29.33 -11.64
CA ARG A 88 10.83 30.08 -12.04
C ARG A 88 11.00 30.18 -13.56
N ILE A 89 10.21 29.43 -14.33
CA ILE A 89 10.17 29.49 -15.80
C ILE A 89 8.92 30.29 -16.22
N PRO A 90 9.07 31.52 -16.73
CA PRO A 90 7.94 32.43 -17.02
C PRO A 90 6.90 31.85 -17.99
N PHE A 91 7.31 30.98 -18.90
CA PHE A 91 6.43 30.35 -19.90
C PHE A 91 5.53 29.24 -19.32
N LEU A 92 5.91 28.65 -18.19
CA LEU A 92 5.21 27.52 -17.56
C LEU A 92 4.38 27.91 -16.33
N GLU A 93 4.47 29.16 -15.89
CA GLU A 93 3.78 29.68 -14.70
C GLU A 93 2.26 29.38 -14.65
N PRO A 94 1.47 29.51 -15.75
CA PRO A 94 0.04 29.25 -15.72
C PRO A 94 -0.31 27.75 -15.64
N TYR A 95 0.60 26.89 -16.10
CA TYR A 95 0.39 25.45 -16.21
C TYR A 95 1.16 24.65 -15.15
N ALA A 96 1.95 25.32 -14.31
CA ALA A 96 2.87 24.71 -13.35
C ALA A 96 2.17 23.67 -12.46
N LEU A 97 0.96 23.97 -11.97
CA LEU A 97 0.23 23.05 -11.08
C LEU A 97 -0.27 21.80 -11.80
N VAL A 98 -0.78 21.96 -13.04
CA VAL A 98 -1.30 20.84 -13.84
C VAL A 98 -0.15 19.96 -14.32
N VAL A 99 0.92 20.56 -14.84
CA VAL A 99 2.12 19.85 -15.30
C VAL A 99 2.77 19.08 -14.15
N SER A 100 2.92 19.69 -12.97
CA SER A 100 3.48 19.02 -11.80
C SER A 100 2.62 17.84 -11.33
N LYS A 101 1.31 18.02 -11.21
CA LYS A 101 0.39 16.93 -10.81
C LYS A 101 0.41 15.77 -11.79
N THR A 102 0.28 16.05 -13.10
CA THR A 102 0.29 15.00 -14.13
C THR A 102 1.63 14.27 -14.18
N THR A 103 2.75 14.98 -14.07
CA THR A 103 4.09 14.38 -14.10
C THR A 103 4.30 13.45 -12.90
N ILE A 104 3.89 13.86 -11.69
CA ILE A 104 4.04 13.03 -10.51
C ILE A 104 3.17 11.76 -10.61
N VAL A 105 1.92 11.89 -11.08
CA VAL A 105 1.03 10.73 -11.27
C VAL A 105 1.53 9.77 -12.35
N VAL A 106 2.25 10.25 -13.37
CA VAL A 106 2.80 9.40 -14.44
C VAL A 106 4.09 8.69 -14.01
N ILE A 107 4.86 9.29 -13.09
CA ILE A 107 6.14 8.73 -12.62
C ILE A 107 5.96 7.69 -11.50
N VAL A 108 4.92 7.84 -10.66
CA VAL A 108 4.61 6.95 -9.53
C VAL A 108 3.76 5.76 -9.97
#